data_AF-A0AAP9LDC1-F1
#
_entry.id   AF-A0AAP9LDC1-F1
#
_cell.length_a   1.000
_cell.length_b   1.000
_cell.length_c   1.000
_cell.angle_alpha   90.00
_cell.angle_beta   90.00
_cell.angle_gamma   90.00
#
_symmetry.space_group_name_H-M   'P 1'
#
loop_
_entity.id
_entity.type
_entity.pdbx_description
1 polymer ?
#
loop_
_entity_poly.entity_id
_entity_poly.type
_entity_poly.pdbx_seq_one_letter_code
_entity_poly.pdbx_strand_id
1 'polypeptide(L)' 'MDVSQIASLATDLSNMRTSSEASALVLKKALDSQEAVVSGILQALPPLPANPAIGRNVNTTA' A
#
# COMPACT_ATOMS: atom_id res chain seq x y z
N MET A 1 -22.03 22.58 -35.27
CA MET A 1 -21.43 22.09 -34.01
C MET A 1 -22.30 20.93 -33.56
N ASP A 2 -21.87 19.72 -33.90
CA ASP A 2 -22.73 18.53 -33.98
C ASP A 2 -22.89 17.88 -32.60
N VAL A 3 -24.13 17.70 -32.14
CA VAL A 3 -24.46 17.16 -30.81
C VAL A 3 -23.90 15.75 -30.63
N SER A 4 -23.66 15.02 -31.72
CA SER A 4 -22.97 13.73 -31.73
C SER A 4 -21.51 13.81 -31.25
N GLN A 5 -20.83 14.93 -31.49
CA GLN A 5 -19.45 15.16 -31.02
C GLN A 5 -19.42 15.37 -29.50
N ILE A 6 -20.46 15.99 -28.93
CA ILE A 6 -20.60 16.17 -27.48
C ILE A 6 -20.85 14.81 -26.80
N ALA A 7 -21.70 13.98 -27.39
CA ALA A 7 -21.96 12.62 -26.88
C ALA A 7 -20.68 11.76 -26.90
N SER A 8 -19.92 11.82 -28.00
CA SER A 8 -18.64 11.10 -28.12
C SER A 8 -17.62 11.57 -27.09
N LEU A 9 -17.48 12.89 -26.91
CA LEU A 9 -16.61 13.47 -25.87
C LEU A 9 -17.04 13.07 -24.45
N ALA A 10 -18.34 13.05 -24.16
CA ALA A 10 -18.85 12.62 -22.87
C ALA A 10 -18.52 11.14 -22.59
N THR A 11 -18.63 10.28 -23.62
CA THR A 11 -18.20 8.87 -23.53
C THR A 11 -16.70 8.76 -23.28
N ASP A 12 -15.87 9.52 -24.00
CA ASP A 12 -14.42 9.50 -23.82
C ASP A 12 -14.01 9.96 -22.40
N LEU A 13 -14.64 11.01 -21.89
CA LEU A 13 -14.42 11.48 -20.52
C LEU A 13 -14.88 10.44 -19.48
N SER A 14 -16.01 9.78 -19.71
CA SER A 14 -16.49 8.73 -18.81
C SER A 14 -15.51 7.55 -18.79
N ASN A 15 -15.02 7.12 -19.95
CA ASN A 15 -14.04 6.05 -20.07
C ASN A 15 -12.73 6.41 -19.36
N MET A 16 -12.26 7.65 -19.53
CA MET A 16 -11.06 8.15 -18.85
C MET A 16 -11.22 8.15 -17.33
N ARG A 17 -12.39 8.58 -16.82
CA ARG A 17 -12.70 8.55 -15.39
C ARG A 17 -12.70 7.13 -14.85
N THR A 18 -13.40 6.20 -15.51
CA THR A 18 -13.44 4.79 -15.10
C THR A 18 -12.06 4.15 -15.11
N SER A 19 -11.23 4.41 -16.12
CA SER A 19 -9.85 3.93 -16.18
C SER A 19 -9.00 4.46 -15.02
N SER A 20 -9.17 5.73 -14.67
CA SER A 20 -8.47 6.36 -13.55
C SER A 20 -8.89 5.76 -12.20
N GLU A 21 -10.19 5.57 -11.99
CA GLU A 21 -10.74 4.94 -10.79
C GLU A 21 -10.27 3.49 -10.64
N ALA A 22 -10.27 2.71 -11.73
CA ALA A 22 -9.75 1.35 -11.74
C ALA A 22 -8.25 1.31 -11.40
N SER A 23 -7.45 2.21 -11.97
CA SER A 23 -6.02 2.30 -11.69
C SER A 23 -5.74 2.65 -10.23
N ALA A 24 -6.51 3.59 -9.66
CA ALA A 24 -6.42 3.94 -8.25
C ALA A 24 -6.80 2.77 -7.32
N LEU A 25 -7.84 2.02 -7.66
CA LEU A 25 -8.24 0.81 -6.93
C LEU A 25 -7.17 -0.27 -6.95
N VAL A 26 -6.56 -0.51 -8.12
CA VAL A 26 -5.46 -1.48 -8.26
C VAL A 26 -4.25 -1.05 -7.45
N LEU A 27 -3.88 0.25 -7.49
CA LEU A 27 -2.80 0.80 -6.69
C LEU A 27 -3.08 0.62 -5.19
N LYS A 28 -4.29 0.97 -4.74
CA LYS A 28 -4.69 0.77 -3.33
C LYS A 28 -4.57 -0.70 -2.93
N LYS A 29 -5.08 -1.62 -3.75
CA LYS A 29 -4.97 -3.06 -3.49
C LYS A 29 -3.50 -3.52 -3.40
N ALA A 30 -2.62 -2.99 -4.25
CA ALA A 30 -1.19 -3.31 -4.20
C ALA A 30 -0.54 -2.81 -2.90
N LEU A 31 -0.93 -1.64 -2.40
CA LEU A 31 -0.48 -1.12 -1.11
C LEU A 31 -1.03 -1.96 0.06
N ASP A 32 -2.33 -2.22 0.07
CA ASP A 32 -2.98 -3.04 1.11
C ASP A 32 -2.38 -4.47 1.15
N SER A 33 -2.03 -5.04 -0.01
CA SER A 33 -1.34 -6.34 -0.09
C SER A 33 0.09 -6.28 0.46
N GLN A 34 0.82 -5.20 0.25
CA GLN A 34 2.16 -5.03 0.82
C GLN A 34 2.10 -4.90 2.34
N GLU A 35 1.14 -4.15 2.87
CA GLU A 35 0.90 -4.03 4.31
C GLU A 35 0.64 -5.41 4.95
N ALA A 36 -0.23 -6.21 4.34
CA ALA A 36 -0.55 -7.55 4.83
C ALA A 36 0.69 -8.46 4.88
N VAL A 37 1.54 -8.40 3.85
CA VAL A 37 2.80 -9.17 3.80
C VAL A 37 3.75 -8.70 4.90
N VAL A 38 3.95 -7.38 5.06
CA VAL A 38 4.84 -6.83 6.08
C VAL A 38 4.36 -7.19 7.49
N SER A 39 3.06 -7.10 7.75
CA SER A 39 2.46 -7.49 9.03
C SER A 39 2.71 -8.97 9.36
N GLY A 40 2.57 -9.85 8.36
CA GLY A 40 2.88 -11.27 8.50
C GLY A 40 4.35 -11.53 8.81
N ILE A 41 5.28 -10.81 8.17
CA ILE A 41 6.71 -10.91 8.47
C ILE A 41 7.01 -10.46 9.91
N LEU A 42 6.41 -9.35 10.35
CA LEU A 42 6.59 -8.85 11.72
C LEU A 42 6.07 -9.84 12.77
N GLN A 43 4.94 -10.51 12.51
CA GLN A 43 4.41 -11.53 13.40
C GLN A 43 5.21 -12.84 13.39
N ALA A 44 5.86 -13.16 12.27
CA ALA A 44 6.76 -14.30 12.17
C ALA A 44 8.11 -14.07 12.88
N LEU A 45 8.41 -12.84 13.28
CA LEU A 45 9.65 -12.54 13.99
C LEU A 45 9.64 -13.25 15.35
N PRO A 46 10.64 -14.09 15.65
CA PRO A 46 10.67 -14.80 16.92
C PRO A 46 10.73 -13.80 18.08
N PRO A 47 10.04 -14.08 19.20
CA PRO A 47 10.14 -13.23 20.38
C PRO A 47 11.61 -13.15 20.79
N LEU A 48 12.13 -11.93 20.93
CA LEU A 48 13.47 -11.72 21.43
C LEU A 48 13.57 -12.38 22.81
N PRO A 49 14.56 -13.25 23.04
CA PRO A 49 14.75 -13.83 24.36
C PRO A 49 14.96 -12.69 25.36
N ALA A 50 14.18 -12.69 26.44
CA ALA A 50 14.31 -11.69 27.49
C ALA A 50 15.75 -11.74 28.02
N ASN A 51 16.57 -10.75 27.66
CA ASN A 51 17.95 -10.69 28.09
C ASN A 51 17.98 -10.21 29.55
N PRO A 52 18.29 -11.08 30.54
CA PRO A 52 18.28 -10.71 31.95
C PRO A 52 19.40 -9.73 32.33
N ALA A 53 20.28 -9.40 31.38
CA ALA A 53 21.43 -8.52 31.57
C ALA A 53 21.20 -7.06 31.14
N ILE A 54 20.02 -6.70 30.59
CA ILE A 54 19.70 -5.30 30.29
C ILE A 54 19.67 -4.52 31.61
N GLY A 55 20.68 -3.67 31.83
CA GLY A 55 20.87 -2.90 33.06
C GLY A 55 21.84 -3.51 34.09
N ARG A 56 22.42 -4.70 33.84
CA ARG A 56 23.43 -5.31 34.74
C ARG A 56 24.86 -5.23 34.20
N ASN A 57 25.05 -5.28 32.89
CA ASN A 57 26.34 -5.02 32.22
C ASN A 57 26.07 -4.30 30.90
N VAL A 58 26.06 -2.97 30.90
CA VAL A 58 25.97 -2.17 29.68
C VAL A 58 27.33 -2.26 28.98
N ASN A 59 27.47 -3.08 27.94
CA ASN A 59 28.56 -2.90 26.99
C ASN A 59 28.14 -1.80 26.02
N THR A 60 28.40 -0.56 26.43
CA THR A 60 28.67 0.52 25.48
C THR A 60 29.91 0.11 24.68
N THR A 61 29.71 -0.29 23.43
CA THR A 61 30.77 -0.32 22.43
C THR A 61 30.27 0.47 21.24
N ALA A 62 31.13 1.39 20.81
CA ALA A 62 30.95 2.43 19.81
C ALA A 62 30.50 1.91 18.44
#